data_AF-W9GCX5-F1
#
_entry.id   AF-W9GCX5-F1
#
_cell.length_a   1.000
_cell.length_b   1.000
_cell.length_c   1.000
_cell.angle_alpha   90.00
_cell.angle_beta   90.00
_cell.angle_gamma   90.00
#
_symmetry.space_group_name_H-M   'P 1'
#
loop_
_entity.id
_entity.type
_entity.pdbx_description
1 polymer ?
#
loop_
_entity_poly.entity_id
_entity_poly.type
_entity_poly.pdbx_seq_one_letter_code
_entity_poly.pdbx_strand_id
1 'polypeptide(L)'
;MTVWIDQPIWPAHGRHFAHLASDASYLELHEVARRAGLPERAFDGDHYDVPDERWQAVVAAGATPTTGPDLARRLNASGLRLRKRKGDRGVARHLGVDFPNGPSHVDLVLSREPVDPARVMASMLFVRDAVGSFAAVYSVRRDQWGSPGGWREPGEGPLENAIRETHEETGLLIEPDAVTACGYERFTPLTRENVIGTDAPYLQVYRTTLSVTAPALTDGDDGIRETRWMTPREYAAHCGRLFWWPLAVAVFPDLGD
;
A
#
# COMPACT_ATOMS: atom_id res chain seq x y z
N MET A 1 -21.25 -16.23 3.46
CA MET A 1 -20.63 -15.06 4.09
C MET A 1 -21.34 -13.81 3.56
N THR A 2 -21.28 -12.68 4.27
CA THR A 2 -22.24 -11.57 4.10
C THR A 2 -21.51 -10.25 3.84
N VAL A 3 -21.76 -9.67 2.68
CA VAL A 3 -21.38 -8.28 2.37
C VAL A 3 -22.53 -7.37 2.76
N TRP A 4 -22.24 -6.24 3.40
CA TRP A 4 -23.20 -5.34 4.01
C TRP A 4 -23.25 -4.00 3.27
N ILE A 5 -24.44 -3.44 3.07
CA ILE A 5 -24.64 -2.11 2.48
C ILE A 5 -25.54 -1.24 3.37
N ASP A 6 -25.14 0.01 3.66
CA ASP A 6 -25.99 0.95 4.39
C ASP A 6 -26.99 1.70 3.47
N GLN A 7 -27.77 2.64 4.01
CA GLN A 7 -28.68 3.46 3.22
C GLN A 7 -27.93 4.61 2.53
N PRO A 8 -28.32 5.00 1.30
CA PRO A 8 -27.68 6.10 0.59
C PRO A 8 -28.13 7.44 1.18
N ILE A 9 -27.51 7.86 2.27
CA ILE A 9 -27.83 9.10 3.01
C ILE A 9 -26.67 10.09 3.05
N TRP A 10 -25.50 9.73 2.54
CA TRP A 10 -24.29 10.56 2.62
C TRP A 10 -24.17 11.49 1.42
N PRO A 11 -24.28 12.82 1.61
CA PRO A 11 -24.27 13.76 0.48
C PRO A 11 -22.84 14.05 0.00
N ALA A 12 -22.58 13.82 -1.29
CA ALA A 12 -21.35 14.22 -1.97
C ALA A 12 -21.62 14.46 -3.46
N HIS A 13 -20.91 15.40 -4.10
CA HIS A 13 -21.00 15.63 -5.55
C HIS A 13 -22.44 15.78 -6.12
N GLY A 14 -23.38 16.32 -5.33
CA GLY A 14 -24.79 16.46 -5.74
C GLY A 14 -25.60 15.16 -5.73
N ARG A 15 -25.11 14.10 -5.08
CA ARG A 15 -25.74 12.78 -4.98
C ARG A 15 -25.67 12.26 -3.54
N HIS A 16 -26.44 11.21 -3.25
CA HIS A 16 -26.30 10.45 -2.01
C HIS A 16 -25.53 9.15 -2.25
N PHE A 17 -24.72 8.78 -1.26
CA PHE A 17 -23.89 7.58 -1.28
C PHE A 17 -24.24 6.67 -0.10
N ALA A 18 -24.20 5.38 -0.36
CA ALA A 18 -24.15 4.31 0.60
C ALA A 18 -22.71 3.75 0.65
N HIS A 19 -22.41 2.97 1.67
CA HIS A 19 -21.15 2.27 1.83
C HIS A 19 -21.39 0.76 1.79
N LEU A 20 -20.57 0.08 1.01
CA LEU A 20 -20.55 -1.38 0.90
C LEU A 20 -19.26 -1.90 1.55
N ALA A 21 -19.37 -2.77 2.54
CA ALA A 21 -18.21 -3.36 3.21
C ALA A 21 -18.43 -4.83 3.58
N SER A 22 -17.34 -5.56 3.79
CA SER A 22 -17.35 -6.90 4.37
C SER A 22 -16.81 -6.85 5.80
N ASP A 23 -17.32 -7.71 6.66
CA ASP A 23 -16.77 -7.97 7.99
C ASP A 23 -15.94 -9.27 8.06
N ALA A 24 -15.64 -9.88 6.91
CA ALA A 24 -14.89 -11.13 6.81
C ALA A 24 -13.68 -11.05 5.85
N SER A 25 -13.84 -10.53 4.62
CA SER A 25 -12.72 -10.40 3.68
C SER A 25 -12.97 -9.39 2.55
N TYR A 26 -11.90 -8.81 2.01
CA TYR A 26 -12.00 -7.96 0.82
C TYR A 26 -12.30 -8.77 -0.46
N LEU A 27 -11.97 -10.06 -0.50
CA LEU A 27 -12.22 -10.90 -1.67
C LEU A 27 -13.72 -10.96 -1.99
N GLU A 28 -14.58 -11.28 -1.01
CA GLU A 28 -16.03 -11.30 -1.23
C GLU A 28 -16.61 -9.90 -1.50
N LEU A 29 -16.00 -8.86 -0.92
CA LEU A 29 -16.39 -7.47 -1.16
C LEU A 29 -16.15 -7.09 -2.62
N HIS A 30 -14.96 -7.39 -3.15
CA HIS A 30 -14.61 -7.14 -4.54
C HIS A 30 -15.47 -7.98 -5.50
N GLU A 31 -15.79 -9.23 -5.14
CA GLU A 31 -16.70 -10.07 -5.93
C GLU A 31 -18.10 -9.47 -6.04
N VAL A 32 -18.69 -9.03 -4.92
CA VAL A 32 -20.01 -8.36 -4.92
C VAL A 32 -19.95 -7.05 -5.70
N ALA A 33 -18.92 -6.23 -5.48
CA ALA A 33 -18.74 -4.96 -6.18
C ALA A 33 -18.63 -5.16 -7.71
N ARG A 34 -17.85 -6.15 -8.16
CA ARG A 34 -17.69 -6.49 -9.58
C ARG A 34 -19.00 -7.00 -10.19
N ARG A 35 -19.74 -7.87 -9.48
CA ARG A 35 -21.08 -8.33 -9.92
C ARG A 35 -22.07 -7.16 -10.05
N ALA A 36 -21.98 -6.16 -9.18
CA ALA A 36 -22.79 -4.95 -9.21
C ALA A 36 -22.31 -3.90 -10.23
N GLY A 37 -21.19 -4.14 -10.92
CA GLY A 37 -20.61 -3.19 -11.87
C GLY A 37 -20.05 -1.92 -11.22
N LEU A 38 -19.64 -1.99 -9.95
CA LEU A 38 -18.95 -0.89 -9.28
C LEU A 38 -17.51 -0.80 -9.83
N PRO A 39 -17.02 0.41 -10.16
CA PRO A 39 -15.65 0.56 -10.63
C PRO A 39 -14.67 0.38 -9.48
N GLU A 40 -13.50 -0.21 -9.72
CA GLU A 40 -12.47 -0.44 -8.68
C GLU A 40 -12.03 0.85 -7.99
N ARG A 41 -12.04 1.98 -8.70
CA ARG A 41 -11.73 3.31 -8.12
C ARG A 41 -12.71 3.76 -7.03
N ALA A 42 -13.88 3.12 -6.90
CA ALA A 42 -14.82 3.40 -5.82
C ALA A 42 -14.45 2.68 -4.51
N PHE A 43 -13.49 1.73 -4.55
CA PHE A 43 -12.91 1.16 -3.34
C PHE A 43 -11.96 2.17 -2.68
N ASP A 44 -12.16 2.40 -1.38
CA ASP A 44 -11.38 3.34 -0.58
C ASP A 44 -10.66 2.65 0.60
N GLY A 45 -10.07 1.49 0.31
CA GLY A 45 -9.19 0.74 1.20
C GLY A 45 -9.89 -0.27 2.11
N ASP A 46 -11.15 -0.05 2.47
CA ASP A 46 -11.92 -1.00 3.27
C ASP A 46 -13.43 -1.08 2.96
N HIS A 47 -13.93 -0.19 2.11
CA HIS A 47 -15.31 -0.16 1.64
C HIS A 47 -15.39 0.42 0.22
N TYR A 48 -16.55 0.24 -0.42
CA TYR A 48 -16.90 0.94 -1.65
C TYR A 48 -17.91 2.05 -1.36
N ASP A 49 -17.70 3.22 -1.99
CA ASP A 49 -18.72 4.26 -2.10
C ASP A 49 -19.70 3.91 -3.23
N VAL A 50 -20.97 3.72 -2.87
CA VAL A 50 -22.04 3.29 -3.77
C VAL A 50 -22.99 4.45 -4.02
N PRO A 51 -23.11 5.00 -5.24
CA PRO A 51 -24.11 6.01 -5.53
C PRO A 51 -25.52 5.43 -5.40
N ASP A 52 -26.48 6.24 -4.95
CA ASP A 52 -27.90 5.90 -4.77
C ASP A 52 -28.50 5.09 -5.93
N GLU A 53 -28.22 5.48 -7.18
CA GLU A 53 -28.69 4.81 -8.40
C GLU A 53 -28.19 3.35 -8.56
N ARG A 54 -27.10 2.98 -7.88
CA ARG A 54 -26.51 1.63 -7.90
C ARG A 54 -26.92 0.78 -6.69
N TRP A 55 -27.56 1.37 -5.68
CA TRP A 55 -27.88 0.68 -4.43
C TRP A 55 -28.66 -0.62 -4.65
N GLN A 56 -29.72 -0.58 -5.47
CA GLN A 56 -30.52 -1.75 -5.82
C GLN A 56 -29.71 -2.83 -6.55
N ALA A 57 -28.79 -2.44 -7.44
CA ALA A 57 -27.93 -3.38 -8.16
C ALA A 57 -26.95 -4.09 -7.20
N VAL A 58 -26.47 -3.40 -6.18
CA VAL A 58 -25.58 -3.97 -5.16
C VAL A 58 -26.33 -4.97 -4.26
N VAL A 59 -27.57 -4.65 -3.87
CA VAL A 59 -28.44 -5.60 -3.16
C VAL A 59 -28.75 -6.83 -4.02
N ALA A 60 -29.10 -6.63 -5.30
CA ALA A 60 -29.32 -7.73 -6.25
C ALA A 60 -28.06 -8.58 -6.49
N ALA A 61 -26.86 -8.01 -6.33
CA ALA A 61 -25.59 -8.70 -6.42
C ALA A 61 -25.21 -9.50 -5.15
N GLY A 62 -26.06 -9.49 -4.12
CA GLY A 62 -25.92 -10.29 -2.90
C GLY A 62 -25.49 -9.51 -1.65
N ALA A 63 -25.51 -8.17 -1.67
CA ALA A 63 -25.30 -7.39 -0.46
C ALA A 63 -26.55 -7.39 0.43
N THR A 64 -26.35 -7.51 1.74
CA THR A 64 -27.40 -7.45 2.76
C THR A 64 -27.54 -6.02 3.29
N PRO A 65 -28.72 -5.39 3.16
CA PRO A 65 -28.97 -4.08 3.75
C PRO A 65 -28.76 -4.07 5.28
N THR A 66 -28.14 -3.00 5.77
CA THR A 66 -28.01 -2.71 7.20
C THR A 66 -28.06 -1.19 7.44
N THR A 67 -27.84 -0.74 8.68
CA THR A 67 -27.70 0.68 9.02
C THR A 67 -26.23 1.08 9.02
N GLY A 68 -25.92 2.35 8.75
CA GLY A 68 -24.55 2.87 8.82
C GLY A 68 -23.84 2.59 10.16
N PRO A 69 -24.49 2.80 11.32
CA PRO A 69 -23.92 2.43 12.62
C PRO A 69 -23.59 0.94 12.76
N ASP A 70 -24.46 0.05 12.26
CA ASP A 70 -24.22 -1.40 12.32
C ASP A 70 -23.08 -1.82 11.38
N LEU A 71 -23.05 -1.26 10.15
CA LEU A 71 -21.97 -1.46 9.19
C LEU A 71 -20.62 -1.05 9.78
N ALA A 72 -20.53 0.16 10.35
CA ALA A 72 -19.32 0.67 10.96
C ALA A 72 -18.89 -0.20 12.15
N ARG A 73 -19.83 -0.64 13.00
CA ARG A 73 -19.55 -1.52 14.14
C ARG A 73 -18.95 -2.85 13.68
N ARG A 74 -19.53 -3.50 12.66
CA ARG A 74 -19.03 -4.75 12.09
C ARG A 74 -17.65 -4.59 11.46
N LEU A 75 -17.47 -3.54 10.66
CA LEU A 75 -16.18 -3.24 10.03
C LEU A 75 -15.07 -3.01 11.07
N ASN A 76 -15.35 -2.27 12.14
CA ASN A 76 -14.38 -2.11 13.23
C ASN A 76 -14.09 -3.44 13.95
N ALA A 77 -15.12 -4.25 14.24
CA ALA A 77 -14.96 -5.53 14.94
C ALA A 77 -14.18 -6.57 14.11
N SER A 78 -14.27 -6.51 12.78
CA SER A 78 -13.51 -7.38 11.87
C SER A 78 -12.01 -7.09 11.84
N GLY A 79 -11.59 -5.92 12.32
CA GLY A 79 -10.23 -5.42 12.15
C GLY A 79 -9.91 -4.89 10.74
N LEU A 80 -10.83 -4.99 9.76
CA LEU A 80 -10.64 -4.53 8.38
C LEU A 80 -10.76 -3.00 8.20
N ARG A 81 -11.13 -2.23 9.22
CA ARG A 81 -11.19 -0.77 9.09
C ARG A 81 -9.79 -0.19 8.83
N LEU A 82 -9.59 0.40 7.67
CA LEU A 82 -8.42 1.19 7.29
C LEU A 82 -8.71 2.68 7.53
N ARG A 83 -7.99 3.28 8.48
CA ARG A 83 -8.08 4.73 8.76
C ARG A 83 -7.02 5.51 7.98
N LYS A 84 -7.36 6.61 7.34
CA LYS A 84 -6.42 7.41 6.54
C LYS A 84 -6.62 8.90 6.76
N ARG A 85 -5.65 9.73 6.37
CA ARG A 85 -5.79 11.20 6.45
C ARG A 85 -6.71 11.68 5.33
N LYS A 86 -7.23 12.89 5.47
CA LYS A 86 -8.00 13.51 4.39
C LYS A 86 -7.08 13.71 3.17
N GLY A 87 -7.52 13.26 2.00
CA GLY A 87 -6.76 13.35 0.75
C GLY A 87 -5.92 12.11 0.42
N ASP A 88 -5.65 11.25 1.41
CA ASP A 88 -5.05 9.94 1.16
C ASP A 88 -6.06 9.01 0.47
N ARG A 89 -5.55 7.96 -0.20
CA ARG A 89 -6.36 6.85 -0.72
C ARG A 89 -5.93 5.54 -0.06
N GLY A 90 -6.87 4.85 0.58
CA GLY A 90 -6.61 3.52 1.12
C GLY A 90 -6.45 2.52 -0.01
N VAL A 91 -5.39 1.72 0.01
CA VAL A 91 -5.11 0.72 -1.04
C VAL A 91 -5.50 -0.66 -0.57
N ALA A 92 -4.99 -1.10 0.58
CA ALA A 92 -5.31 -2.37 1.18
C ALA A 92 -4.96 -2.37 2.67
N ARG A 93 -5.61 -3.26 3.43
CA ARG A 93 -5.22 -3.62 4.79
C ARG A 93 -5.00 -5.12 4.88
N HIS A 94 -3.85 -5.51 5.40
CA HIS A 94 -3.51 -6.90 5.67
C HIS A 94 -3.52 -7.13 7.17
N LEU A 95 -4.18 -8.21 7.61
CA LEU A 95 -4.26 -8.56 9.02
C LEU A 95 -3.22 -9.62 9.37
N GLY A 96 -2.46 -9.40 10.46
CA GLY A 96 -1.58 -10.43 11.02
C GLY A 96 -0.47 -10.86 10.07
N VAL A 97 0.12 -9.90 9.33
CA VAL A 97 1.29 -10.18 8.50
C VAL A 97 2.45 -10.54 9.42
N ASP A 98 3.04 -11.71 9.20
CA ASP A 98 4.18 -12.19 9.96
C ASP A 98 5.47 -11.49 9.52
N PHE A 99 6.15 -10.90 10.49
CA PHE A 99 7.50 -10.37 10.32
C PHE A 99 8.44 -11.11 11.26
N PRO A 100 9.75 -11.18 10.95
CA PRO A 100 10.75 -11.77 11.85
C PRO A 100 10.72 -11.20 13.28
N ASN A 101 10.17 -10.01 13.43
CA ASN A 101 10.14 -9.24 14.66
C ASN A 101 8.74 -9.14 15.29
N GLY A 102 7.80 -10.03 14.93
CA GLY A 102 6.43 -10.05 15.48
C GLY A 102 5.34 -9.65 14.48
N PRO A 103 4.13 -10.23 14.57
CA PRO A 103 3.08 -10.00 13.60
C PRO A 103 2.46 -8.61 13.72
N SER A 104 2.06 -8.02 12.59
CA SER A 104 1.41 -6.70 12.55
C SER A 104 0.23 -6.69 11.58
N HIS A 105 -0.78 -5.86 11.85
CA HIS A 105 -1.63 -5.38 10.75
C HIS A 105 -0.85 -4.35 9.93
N VAL A 106 -1.07 -4.32 8.63
CA VAL A 106 -0.41 -3.40 7.71
C VAL A 106 -1.46 -2.67 6.88
N ASP A 107 -1.47 -1.34 6.96
CA ASP A 107 -2.23 -0.49 6.03
C ASP A 107 -1.32 -0.01 4.92
N LEU A 108 -1.77 -0.15 3.68
CA LEU A 108 -1.15 0.40 2.50
C LEU A 108 -1.94 1.63 2.06
N VAL A 109 -1.26 2.77 1.98
CA VAL A 109 -1.91 4.04 1.68
C VAL A 109 -1.16 4.78 0.57
N LEU A 110 -1.88 5.11 -0.49
CA LEU A 110 -1.39 5.98 -1.56
C LEU A 110 -1.55 7.43 -1.11
N SER A 111 -0.44 8.18 -1.11
CA SER A 111 -0.39 9.56 -0.64
C SER A 111 0.73 10.34 -1.32
N ARG A 112 0.47 11.60 -1.66
CA ARG A 112 1.52 12.55 -2.10
C ARG A 112 2.13 13.33 -0.94
N GLU A 113 1.47 13.32 0.21
CA GLU A 113 1.93 14.00 1.41
C GLU A 113 2.73 13.02 2.27
N PRO A 114 4.00 13.33 2.61
CA PRO A 114 4.77 12.56 3.57
C PRO A 114 4.05 12.41 4.91
N VAL A 115 4.33 11.33 5.64
CA VAL A 115 3.91 11.22 7.05
C VAL A 115 4.84 12.06 7.94
N ASP A 116 4.43 12.26 9.21
CA ASP A 116 5.27 12.91 10.21
C ASP A 116 6.64 12.22 10.29
N PRO A 117 7.75 12.92 9.95
CA PRO A 117 9.08 12.34 9.96
C PRO A 117 9.44 11.71 11.30
N ALA A 118 9.01 12.28 12.44
CA ALA A 118 9.31 11.73 13.76
C ALA A 118 8.79 10.29 13.95
N ARG A 119 7.81 9.89 13.14
CA ARG A 119 7.11 8.60 13.23
C ARG A 119 7.46 7.61 12.12
N VAL A 120 8.44 7.92 11.28
CA VAL A 120 8.95 7.03 10.24
C VAL A 120 10.07 6.16 10.80
N MET A 121 9.98 4.84 10.64
CA MET A 121 11.05 3.92 11.06
C MET A 121 11.99 3.52 9.92
N ALA A 122 11.47 3.56 8.70
CA ALA A 122 12.11 3.02 7.50
C ALA A 122 11.54 3.73 6.27
N SER A 123 12.29 3.68 5.17
CA SER A 123 11.84 4.25 3.90
C SER A 123 12.24 3.34 2.75
N MET A 124 11.47 3.39 1.67
CA MET A 124 11.78 2.70 0.42
C MET A 124 11.65 3.64 -0.76
N LEU A 125 12.39 3.35 -1.84
CA LEU A 125 12.35 4.12 -3.07
C LEU A 125 12.10 3.22 -4.28
N PHE A 126 10.98 3.42 -4.96
CA PHE A 126 10.81 2.89 -6.31
C PHE A 126 11.68 3.71 -7.28
N VAL A 127 12.70 3.09 -7.87
CA VAL A 127 13.52 3.70 -8.92
C VAL A 127 13.14 3.08 -10.25
N ARG A 128 12.65 3.91 -11.19
CA ARG A 128 12.49 3.51 -12.60
C ARG A 128 13.62 4.09 -13.46
N ASP A 129 14.04 3.35 -14.47
CA ASP A 129 14.88 3.90 -15.54
C ASP A 129 14.06 4.60 -16.63
N ALA A 130 14.72 5.11 -17.67
CA ALA A 130 14.08 5.86 -18.75
C ALA A 130 13.06 5.06 -19.59
N VAL A 131 13.09 3.72 -19.51
CA VAL A 131 12.15 2.84 -20.23
C VAL A 131 11.15 2.16 -19.29
N GLY A 132 11.15 2.51 -18.00
CA GLY A 132 10.20 2.03 -17.00
C GLY A 132 10.60 0.74 -16.29
N SER A 133 11.83 0.26 -16.46
CA SER A 133 12.36 -0.86 -15.68
C SER A 133 12.63 -0.44 -14.25
N PHE A 134 12.45 -1.33 -13.29
CA PHE A 134 12.65 -1.09 -11.86
C PHE A 134 14.04 -1.56 -11.41
N ALA A 135 14.72 -0.75 -10.60
CA ALA A 135 15.84 -1.27 -9.81
C ALA A 135 15.26 -2.13 -8.67
N ALA A 136 15.63 -3.41 -8.65
CA ALA A 136 15.18 -4.37 -7.66
C ALA A 136 16.37 -5.03 -6.96
N VAL A 137 16.20 -5.30 -5.67
CA VAL A 137 17.21 -5.88 -4.79
C VAL A 137 16.67 -7.17 -4.16
N TYR A 138 17.51 -8.20 -4.04
CA TYR A 138 17.19 -9.42 -3.33
C TYR A 138 17.74 -9.36 -1.91
N SER A 139 16.84 -9.17 -0.94
CA SER A 139 17.21 -9.12 0.47
C SER A 139 17.42 -10.52 1.02
N VAL A 140 18.63 -10.81 1.52
CA VAL A 140 18.95 -12.11 2.17
C VAL A 140 18.08 -12.31 3.41
N ARG A 141 17.90 -11.25 4.21
CA ARG A 141 17.10 -11.29 5.44
C ARG A 141 15.64 -11.65 5.19
N ARG A 142 15.05 -11.13 4.10
CA ARG A 142 13.63 -11.32 3.77
C ARG A 142 13.39 -12.48 2.82
N ASP A 143 14.44 -13.05 2.25
CA ASP A 143 14.40 -14.08 1.20
C ASP A 143 13.44 -13.73 0.06
N GLN A 144 13.45 -12.46 -0.36
CA GLN A 144 12.54 -11.93 -1.36
C GLN A 144 13.15 -10.75 -2.13
N TRP A 145 12.63 -10.56 -3.34
CA TRP A 145 12.86 -9.34 -4.12
C TRP A 145 12.01 -8.18 -3.61
N GLY A 146 12.50 -6.96 -3.82
CA GLY A 146 11.76 -5.73 -3.58
C GLY A 146 12.47 -4.51 -4.15
N SER A 147 11.90 -3.32 -3.92
CA SER A 147 12.61 -2.06 -4.13
C SER A 147 13.64 -1.83 -3.02
N PRO A 148 14.68 -1.03 -3.29
CA PRO A 148 15.63 -0.67 -2.26
C PRO A 148 14.99 0.11 -1.11
N GLY A 149 15.52 -0.11 0.09
CA GLY A 149 15.03 0.53 1.29
C GLY A 149 15.26 -0.27 2.56
N GLY A 150 15.33 0.46 3.67
CA GLY A 150 15.70 -0.11 4.96
C GLY A 150 15.38 0.81 6.13
N TRP A 151 15.95 0.46 7.28
CA TRP A 151 15.72 1.18 8.53
C TRP A 151 16.41 2.53 8.51
N ARG A 152 15.77 3.50 9.13
CA ARG A 152 16.36 4.83 9.29
C ARG A 152 17.42 4.85 10.38
N GLU A 153 18.49 5.57 10.11
CA GLU A 153 19.56 5.77 11.10
C GLU A 153 19.30 6.99 12.01
N PRO A 154 19.94 7.06 13.20
CA PRO A 154 19.80 8.21 14.09
C PRO A 154 20.25 9.53 13.43
N GLY A 155 19.37 10.54 13.47
CA GLY A 155 19.65 11.89 12.94
C GLY A 155 19.30 12.08 11.47
N GLU A 156 18.92 11.01 10.77
CA GLU A 156 18.57 11.01 9.35
C GLU A 156 17.07 11.33 9.13
N GLY A 157 16.75 12.06 8.07
CA GLY A 157 15.38 12.27 7.58
C GLY A 157 14.88 11.11 6.72
N PRO A 158 13.55 10.92 6.55
CA PRO A 158 13.01 9.82 5.71
C PRO A 158 13.49 9.82 4.24
N LEU A 159 13.63 11.00 3.64
CA LEU A 159 14.13 11.11 2.26
C LEU A 159 15.61 10.75 2.17
N GLU A 160 16.42 11.24 3.11
CA GLU A 160 17.85 10.91 3.20
C GLU A 160 18.04 9.40 3.35
N ASN A 161 17.24 8.76 4.21
CA ASN A 161 17.20 7.31 4.38
C ASN A 161 16.89 6.55 3.09
N ALA A 162 15.85 6.96 2.35
CA ALA A 162 15.50 6.30 1.10
C ALA A 162 16.63 6.42 0.05
N ILE A 163 17.32 7.57 0.01
CA ILE A 163 18.44 7.81 -0.92
C ILE A 163 19.68 7.02 -0.50
N ARG A 164 20.04 7.03 0.79
CA ARG A 164 21.17 6.27 1.33
C ARG A 164 21.02 4.77 1.05
N GLU A 165 19.89 4.19 1.44
CA GLU A 165 19.61 2.75 1.23
C GLU A 165 19.64 2.40 -0.27
N THR A 166 19.08 3.27 -1.13
CA THR A 166 19.18 3.07 -2.58
C THR A 166 20.62 3.06 -3.06
N HIS A 167 21.44 4.00 -2.59
CA HIS A 167 22.85 4.05 -2.98
C HIS A 167 23.63 2.83 -2.46
N GLU A 168 23.41 2.40 -1.22
CA GLU A 168 24.09 1.26 -0.62
C GLU A 168 23.73 -0.06 -1.31
N GLU A 169 22.44 -0.29 -1.57
CA GLU A 169 21.96 -1.55 -2.14
C GLU A 169 22.11 -1.62 -3.67
N THR A 170 22.29 -0.49 -4.36
CA THR A 170 22.28 -0.44 -5.83
C THR A 170 23.42 0.33 -6.49
N GLY A 171 24.11 1.20 -5.74
CA GLY A 171 25.11 2.12 -6.27
C GLY A 171 24.55 3.33 -7.02
N LEU A 172 23.22 3.46 -7.12
CA LEU A 172 22.58 4.56 -7.83
C LEU A 172 22.67 5.86 -7.02
N LEU A 173 23.11 6.93 -7.69
CA LEU A 173 23.08 8.28 -7.15
C LEU A 173 21.75 8.94 -7.52
N ILE A 174 20.97 9.32 -6.50
CA ILE A 174 19.64 9.91 -6.67
C ILE A 174 19.66 11.35 -6.17
N GLU A 175 19.32 12.28 -7.04
CA GLU A 175 19.14 13.68 -6.68
C GLU A 175 17.87 13.84 -5.81
N PRO A 176 17.95 14.45 -4.61
CA PRO A 176 16.80 14.60 -3.71
C PRO A 176 15.58 15.27 -4.37
N ASP A 177 15.82 16.28 -5.20
CA ASP A 177 14.76 17.05 -5.87
C ASP A 177 13.99 16.23 -6.93
N ALA A 178 14.53 15.09 -7.37
CA ALA A 178 13.86 14.18 -8.30
C ALA A 178 12.91 13.19 -7.58
N VAL A 179 12.95 13.12 -6.26
CA VAL A 179 12.22 12.14 -5.46
C VAL A 179 10.88 12.70 -4.99
N THR A 180 9.81 11.93 -5.15
CA THR A 180 8.46 12.32 -4.70
C THR A 180 7.86 11.26 -3.78
N ALA A 181 7.17 11.71 -2.72
CA ALA A 181 6.39 10.80 -1.90
C ALA A 181 5.20 10.24 -2.71
N CYS A 182 4.96 8.95 -2.59
CA CYS A 182 3.88 8.28 -3.31
C CYS A 182 3.01 7.36 -2.44
N GLY A 183 3.44 7.06 -1.22
CA GLY A 183 2.61 6.36 -0.26
C GLY A 183 3.30 6.15 1.07
N TYR A 184 2.67 5.38 1.93
CA TYR A 184 3.27 4.88 3.15
C TYR A 184 2.61 3.57 3.55
N GLU A 185 3.36 2.76 4.29
CA GLU A 185 2.83 1.61 5.02
C GLU A 185 2.70 1.98 6.49
N ARG A 186 1.60 1.58 7.13
CA ARG A 186 1.42 1.74 8.58
C ARG A 186 1.26 0.39 9.24
N PHE A 187 2.13 0.14 10.20
CA PHE A 187 2.17 -1.09 10.98
C PHE A 187 1.44 -0.90 12.29
N THR A 188 0.53 -1.83 12.62
CA THR A 188 -0.10 -1.91 13.93
C THR A 188 0.36 -3.21 14.60
N PRO A 189 1.23 -3.15 15.61
CA PRO A 189 1.78 -4.35 16.23
C PRO A 189 0.69 -5.14 16.98
N LEU A 190 0.79 -6.47 16.93
CA LEU A 190 -0.13 -7.37 17.64
C LEU A 190 0.44 -7.88 18.97
N THR A 191 1.74 -7.75 19.20
CA THR A 191 2.37 -8.07 20.48
C THR A 191 3.20 -6.90 20.98
N ARG A 192 3.56 -6.92 22.28
CA ARG A 192 4.35 -5.85 22.90
C ARG A 192 5.83 -5.93 22.54
N GLU A 193 6.25 -7.11 22.09
CA GLU A 193 7.62 -7.47 21.72
C GLU A 193 7.93 -7.11 20.25
N ASN A 194 6.95 -6.55 19.53
CA ASN A 194 7.17 -6.10 18.15
C ASN A 194 8.27 -5.04 18.09
N VAL A 195 9.29 -5.27 17.25
CA VAL A 195 10.34 -4.25 17.00
C VAL A 195 9.73 -3.00 16.34
N ILE A 196 8.72 -3.19 15.49
CA ILE A 196 7.93 -2.09 14.96
C ILE A 196 6.92 -1.64 16.02
N GLY A 197 7.33 -0.66 16.83
CA GLY A 197 6.53 -0.09 17.90
C GLY A 197 5.48 0.92 17.42
N THR A 198 4.70 1.44 18.37
CA THR A 198 3.65 2.43 18.10
C THR A 198 4.16 3.85 17.86
N ASP A 199 5.39 4.14 18.28
CA ASP A 199 5.99 5.47 18.23
C ASP A 199 6.36 5.84 16.79
N ALA A 200 7.02 4.92 16.09
CA ALA A 200 7.37 5.05 14.68
C ALA A 200 6.76 3.91 13.85
N PRO A 201 5.43 3.92 13.58
CA PRO A 201 4.74 2.82 12.91
C PRO A 201 4.76 2.93 11.38
N TYR A 202 5.49 3.88 10.79
CA TYR A 202 5.43 4.14 9.35
C TYR A 202 6.68 3.70 8.60
N LEU A 203 6.47 3.09 7.44
CA LEU A 203 7.45 3.04 6.36
C LEU A 203 7.03 4.07 5.30
N GLN A 204 7.90 5.02 4.99
CA GLN A 204 7.62 6.05 3.98
C GLN A 204 8.01 5.56 2.57
N VAL A 205 7.11 5.70 1.60
CA VAL A 205 7.31 5.20 0.24
C VAL A 205 7.49 6.35 -0.74
N TYR A 206 8.61 6.33 -1.44
CA TYR A 206 9.00 7.31 -2.43
C TYR A 206 9.10 6.69 -3.82
N ARG A 207 9.16 7.56 -4.84
CA ARG A 207 9.46 7.17 -6.22
C ARG A 207 10.34 8.20 -6.91
N THR A 208 11.10 7.73 -7.91
CA THR A 208 11.84 8.55 -8.86
C THR A 208 11.90 7.86 -10.23
N THR A 209 12.23 8.61 -11.28
CA THR A 209 12.46 8.09 -12.62
C THR A 209 13.72 8.73 -13.19
N LEU A 210 14.69 7.89 -13.57
CA LEU A 210 15.95 8.32 -14.15
C LEU A 210 15.76 8.66 -15.63
N SER A 211 16.57 9.61 -16.11
CA SER A 211 16.62 9.99 -17.53
C SER A 211 17.47 9.04 -18.39
N VAL A 212 18.12 8.07 -17.77
CA VAL A 212 18.99 7.07 -18.41
C VAL A 212 18.39 5.68 -18.31
N THR A 213 18.66 4.83 -19.31
CA THR A 213 18.27 3.42 -19.33
C THR A 213 19.33 2.59 -18.64
N ALA A 214 18.89 1.74 -17.70
CA ALA A 214 19.71 0.75 -16.99
C ALA A 214 21.16 1.18 -16.67
N PRO A 215 21.37 2.30 -15.93
CA PRO A 215 22.72 2.65 -15.47
C PRO A 215 23.33 1.53 -14.63
N ALA A 216 24.66 1.54 -14.52
CA ALA A 216 25.40 0.50 -13.81
C ALA A 216 24.91 0.37 -12.35
N LEU A 217 24.74 -0.87 -11.93
CA LEU A 217 24.39 -1.25 -10.57
C LEU A 217 25.60 -1.90 -9.90
N THR A 218 25.72 -1.73 -8.58
CA THR A 218 26.68 -2.49 -7.76
C THR A 218 26.06 -3.82 -7.31
N ASP A 219 26.87 -4.68 -6.70
CA ASP A 219 26.40 -5.95 -6.12
C ASP A 219 25.58 -5.74 -4.82
N GLY A 220 25.38 -4.49 -4.39
CA GLY A 220 24.75 -4.12 -3.13
C GLY A 220 25.68 -4.22 -1.92
N ASP A 221 25.13 -4.05 -0.72
CA ASP A 221 25.83 -4.22 0.54
C ASP A 221 25.72 -5.68 1.07
N ASP A 222 26.24 -5.94 2.29
CA ASP A 222 26.23 -7.27 2.90
C ASP A 222 24.82 -7.88 3.06
N GLY A 223 23.76 -7.06 3.03
CA GLY A 223 22.36 -7.50 3.15
C GLY A 223 21.73 -7.97 1.83
N ILE A 224 22.39 -7.71 0.71
CA ILE A 224 21.88 -7.92 -0.64
C ILE A 224 22.62 -9.04 -1.35
N ARG A 225 21.85 -10.00 -1.90
CA ARG A 225 22.40 -11.11 -2.69
C ARG A 225 22.60 -10.73 -4.16
N GLU A 226 21.66 -9.94 -4.69
CA GLU A 226 21.58 -9.64 -6.12
C GLU A 226 20.81 -8.33 -6.29
N THR A 227 21.32 -7.46 -7.17
CA THR A 227 20.66 -6.23 -7.59
C THR A 227 20.58 -6.20 -9.11
N ARG A 228 19.41 -5.88 -9.67
CA ARG A 228 19.24 -5.78 -11.12
C ARG A 228 18.09 -4.88 -11.55
N TRP A 229 18.16 -4.44 -12.80
CA TRP A 229 17.02 -3.87 -13.51
C TRP A 229 16.03 -4.98 -13.89
N MET A 230 14.75 -4.78 -13.59
CA MET A 230 13.65 -5.67 -13.94
C MET A 230 12.63 -4.91 -14.79
N THR A 231 12.19 -5.51 -15.89
CA THR A 231 11.00 -5.04 -16.59
C THR A 231 9.77 -5.07 -15.66
N PRO A 232 8.71 -4.30 -15.93
CA PRO A 232 7.46 -4.36 -15.17
C PRO A 232 6.93 -5.80 -14.98
N ARG A 233 7.03 -6.63 -16.02
CA ARG A 233 6.61 -8.03 -16.00
C ARG A 233 7.47 -8.90 -15.07
N GLU A 234 8.79 -8.74 -15.09
CA GLU A 234 9.69 -9.48 -14.20
C GLU A 234 9.49 -9.05 -12.75
N TYR A 235 9.34 -7.74 -12.52
CA TYR A 235 9.06 -7.19 -11.20
C TYR A 235 7.75 -7.75 -10.64
N ALA A 236 6.69 -7.81 -11.45
CA ALA A 236 5.43 -8.45 -11.09
C ALA A 236 5.58 -9.96 -10.83
N ALA A 237 6.37 -10.67 -11.62
CA ALA A 237 6.61 -12.10 -11.42
C ALA A 237 7.30 -12.40 -10.08
N HIS A 238 8.19 -11.52 -9.61
CA HIS A 238 8.91 -11.69 -8.35
C HIS A 238 8.15 -11.15 -7.14
N CYS A 239 7.50 -9.99 -7.29
CA CYS A 239 6.94 -9.22 -6.18
C CYS A 239 5.41 -9.31 -6.10
N GLY A 240 4.72 -9.79 -7.14
CA GLY A 240 3.26 -9.75 -7.28
C GLY A 240 2.45 -10.42 -6.18
N ARG A 241 3.09 -11.31 -5.42
CA ARG A 241 2.47 -12.03 -4.29
C ARG A 241 2.76 -11.41 -2.92
N LEU A 242 3.62 -10.40 -2.85
CA LEU A 242 4.03 -9.79 -1.60
C LEU A 242 2.94 -8.85 -1.08
N PHE A 243 2.81 -8.75 0.24
CA PHE A 243 1.71 -7.99 0.85
C PHE A 243 1.68 -6.53 0.37
N TRP A 244 2.84 -5.91 0.12
CA TRP A 244 2.96 -4.51 -0.28
C TRP A 244 2.64 -4.27 -1.78
N TRP A 245 2.55 -5.34 -2.59
CA TRP A 245 2.33 -5.24 -4.04
C TRP A 245 1.15 -4.36 -4.46
N PRO A 246 -0.02 -4.38 -3.78
CA PRO A 246 -1.14 -3.50 -4.13
C PRO A 246 -0.76 -2.02 -4.13
N LEU A 247 0.15 -1.59 -3.25
CA LEU A 247 0.64 -0.21 -3.24
C LEU A 247 1.47 0.10 -4.48
N ALA A 248 2.32 -0.83 -4.93
CA ALA A 248 3.08 -0.67 -6.17
C ALA A 248 2.16 -0.51 -7.38
N VAL A 249 1.11 -1.35 -7.51
CA VAL A 249 0.10 -1.23 -8.58
C VAL A 249 -0.66 0.10 -8.50
N ALA A 250 -0.99 0.56 -7.28
CA ALA A 250 -1.64 1.85 -7.10
C ALA A 250 -0.76 3.05 -7.50
N VAL A 251 0.57 2.93 -7.32
CA VAL A 251 1.55 3.96 -7.73
C VAL A 251 1.86 3.87 -9.23
N PHE A 252 1.87 2.65 -9.79
CA PHE A 252 2.27 2.32 -11.16
C PHE A 252 1.22 1.42 -11.82
N PRO A 253 0.21 2.00 -12.50
CA PRO A 253 -0.88 1.23 -13.09
C PRO A 253 -0.46 0.18 -14.13
N ASP A 254 0.69 0.38 -14.78
CA ASP A 254 1.29 -0.57 -15.74
C ASP A 254 1.86 -1.85 -15.10
N LEU A 255 1.78 -1.98 -13.77
CA LEU A 255 2.04 -3.24 -13.05
C LEU A 255 0.77 -4.11 -12.88
N GLY A 256 -0.42 -3.59 -13.20
CA GLY A 256 -1.69 -4.28 -13.01
C GLY A 256 -2.13 -5.19 -14.17
N ASP A 257 -1.42 -5.14 -15.30
CA ASP A 257 -1.74 -5.87 -16.55
C ASP A 257 -0.97 -7.19 -16.70
#